data_AF-A0A4Y1ZHS9-F1
#
_entry.id   AF-A0A4Y1ZHS9-F1
#
_cell.length_a   1.000
_cell.length_b   1.000
_cell.length_c   1.000
_cell.angle_alpha   90.00
_cell.angle_beta   90.00
_cell.angle_gamma   90.00
#
_symmetry.space_group_name_H-M   'P 1'
#
loop_
_entity.id
_entity.type
_entity.pdbx_description
1 polymer ?
#
loop_
_entity_poly.entity_id
_entity_poly.type
_entity_poly.pdbx_seq_one_letter_code
_entity_poly.pdbx_strand_id
1 'polypeptide(L)'
;MQIKDKKSYKHYNLQKFLKFYNDEIERLGLSQNISISNSNTSHSSRIHNFRDIIIFILTKQGSNSSRFMNKESDDYDELLDKLYPYDRTKHKDTYVKYAWDRPSNTILAHMEKDGLKFIHPEQPRTLTPYEAAIIQSFPKDYSFSGGRNAQYRQIGNAVPPRMAKAIGETILKMVKENNIWMLNKAYESAK
;
A
#
# COMPACT_ATOMS: atom_id res chain seq x y z
N MET A 1 29.89 -27.48 10.11
CA MET A 1 29.45 -27.31 11.53
C MET A 1 28.36 -28.34 11.79
N GLN A 2 28.59 -29.34 12.65
CA GLN A 2 27.58 -30.35 12.97
C GLN A 2 26.43 -29.71 13.76
N ILE A 3 25.20 -29.80 13.25
CA ILE A 3 24.02 -29.19 13.84
C ILE A 3 23.54 -30.07 15.00
N LYS A 4 23.77 -29.63 16.24
CA LYS A 4 23.46 -30.41 17.45
C LYS A 4 22.10 -30.12 18.09
N ASP A 5 21.43 -29.02 17.74
CA ASP A 5 20.12 -28.65 18.29
C ASP A 5 19.33 -27.65 17.40
N LYS A 6 18.04 -27.41 17.71
CA LYS A 6 17.14 -26.50 16.97
C LYS A 6 17.63 -25.05 16.90
N LYS A 7 18.36 -24.57 17.92
CA LYS A 7 18.90 -23.19 17.98
C LYS A 7 20.12 -23.07 17.06
N SER A 8 20.97 -24.08 17.06
CA SER A 8 22.12 -24.24 16.17
C SER A 8 21.68 -24.35 14.69
N TYR A 9 20.55 -25.01 14.41
CA TYR A 9 19.96 -25.06 13.07
C TYR A 9 19.45 -23.70 12.59
N LYS A 10 18.76 -22.93 13.46
CA LYS A 10 18.32 -21.56 13.14
C LYS A 10 19.50 -20.63 12.90
N HIS A 11 20.55 -20.72 13.72
CA HIS A 11 21.76 -19.93 13.57
C HIS A 11 22.50 -20.24 12.26
N TYR A 12 22.63 -21.52 11.91
CA TYR A 12 23.22 -21.95 10.64
C TYR A 12 22.45 -21.42 9.42
N ASN A 13 21.13 -21.52 9.43
CA ASN A 13 20.30 -20.99 8.34
C ASN A 13 20.37 -19.46 8.26
N LEU A 14 20.45 -18.78 9.40
CA LEU A 14 20.67 -17.33 9.43
C LEU A 14 22.03 -16.96 8.81
N GLN A 15 23.11 -17.67 9.15
CA GLN A 15 24.43 -17.42 8.55
C GLN A 15 24.44 -17.70 7.04
N LYS A 16 23.81 -18.80 6.60
CA LYS A 16 23.69 -19.13 5.19
C LYS A 16 22.90 -18.07 4.42
N PHE A 17 21.82 -17.58 5.01
CA PHE A 17 21.03 -16.47 4.48
C PHE A 17 21.84 -15.17 4.43
N LEU A 18 22.58 -14.83 5.48
CA LEU A 18 23.41 -13.62 5.54
C LEU A 18 24.55 -13.65 4.51
N LYS A 19 25.11 -14.83 4.25
CA LYS A 19 26.11 -15.00 3.18
C LYS A 19 25.48 -14.75 1.81
N PHE A 20 24.41 -15.48 1.49
CA PHE A 20 23.66 -15.29 0.25
C PHE A 20 23.19 -13.84 0.07
N TYR A 21 22.77 -13.19 1.16
CA TYR A 21 22.37 -11.80 1.22
C TYR A 21 23.49 -10.84 0.78
N ASN A 22 24.68 -10.97 1.36
CA ASN A 22 25.79 -10.09 1.05
C ASN A 22 26.22 -10.26 -0.42
N ASP A 23 26.28 -11.52 -0.88
CA ASP A 23 26.63 -11.85 -2.26
C ASP A 23 25.66 -11.18 -3.26
N GLU A 24 24.36 -11.12 -2.93
CA GLU A 24 23.34 -10.59 -3.83
C GLU A 24 23.20 -9.06 -3.80
N ILE A 25 23.46 -8.42 -2.64
CA ILE A 25 23.60 -6.96 -2.54
C ILE A 25 24.78 -6.47 -3.37
N GLU A 26 25.89 -7.20 -3.34
CA GLU A 26 27.08 -6.93 -4.16
C GLU A 26 26.75 -7.09 -5.65
N ARG A 27 26.07 -8.18 -6.04
CA ARG A 27 25.63 -8.40 -7.43
C ARG A 27 24.74 -7.28 -7.97
N LEU A 28 23.81 -6.78 -7.15
CA LEU A 28 22.86 -5.75 -7.55
C LEU A 28 23.44 -4.32 -7.52
N GLY A 29 24.69 -4.13 -7.05
CA GLY A 29 25.31 -2.82 -6.96
C GLY A 29 24.63 -1.87 -5.95
N LEU A 30 23.90 -2.41 -4.98
CA LEU A 30 23.10 -1.66 -4.00
C LEU A 30 23.93 -1.18 -2.79
N SER A 31 25.26 -1.32 -2.83
CA SER A 31 26.18 -1.12 -1.70
C SER A 31 26.43 0.34 -1.29
N GLN A 32 25.64 1.31 -1.78
CA GLN A 32 25.83 2.72 -1.42
C GLN A 32 24.85 3.19 -0.35
N ASN A 33 25.42 3.68 0.75
CA ASN A 33 24.82 4.36 1.89
C ASN A 33 23.43 4.97 1.61
N ILE A 34 22.38 4.31 2.12
CA ILE A 34 21.05 4.93 2.23
C ILE A 34 21.15 5.93 3.39
N SER A 35 21.49 7.18 3.06
CA SER A 35 21.35 8.30 3.99
C SER A 35 19.86 8.49 4.30
N ILE A 36 19.42 8.00 5.47
CA ILE A 36 18.07 8.25 6.00
C ILE A 36 18.03 9.73 6.43
N SER A 37 17.57 10.61 5.55
CA SER A 37 17.26 11.98 5.93
C SER A 37 16.06 11.95 6.87
N ASN A 38 16.30 12.19 8.16
CA ASN A 38 15.26 12.39 9.16
C ASN A 38 14.56 13.74 8.93
N SER A 39 13.72 13.82 7.91
CA SER A 39 12.66 14.83 7.86
C SER A 39 11.43 14.24 8.52
N ASN A 40 10.88 14.91 9.54
CA ASN A 40 9.58 14.58 10.15
C ASN A 40 8.46 14.83 9.14
N THR A 41 8.36 14.00 8.11
CA THR A 41 7.31 14.06 7.09
C THR A 41 6.37 12.87 7.27
N SER A 42 5.09 13.08 6.97
CA SER A 42 4.08 12.02 6.82
C SER A 42 4.38 11.09 5.63
N HIS A 43 5.56 11.20 5.03
CA HIS A 43 6.03 10.45 3.88
C HIS A 43 7.09 9.42 4.28
N SER A 44 6.78 8.63 5.32
CA SER A 44 7.55 7.47 5.73
C SER A 44 6.67 6.22 5.83
N SER A 45 7.17 5.11 5.29
CA SER A 45 6.53 3.80 5.45
C SER A 45 6.96 3.13 6.76
N ARG A 46 6.30 2.04 7.15
CA ARG A 46 6.85 1.17 8.20
C ARG A 46 8.16 0.53 7.73
N ILE A 47 9.00 0.14 8.68
CA ILE A 47 10.18 -0.68 8.42
C ILE A 47 9.72 -2.09 8.06
N HIS A 48 10.33 -2.67 7.03
CA HIS A 48 10.04 -4.03 6.57
C HIS A 48 11.25 -4.92 6.78
N ASN A 49 11.01 -6.21 6.99
CA ASN A 49 12.10 -7.18 7.09
C ASN A 49 12.70 -7.41 5.69
N PHE A 50 13.93 -7.93 5.63
CA PHE A 50 14.62 -8.08 4.35
C PHE A 50 13.89 -8.99 3.35
N ARG A 51 13.23 -10.05 3.82
CA ARG A 51 12.45 -10.94 2.94
C ARG A 51 11.38 -10.16 2.19
N ASP A 52 10.66 -9.30 2.90
CA ASP A 52 9.67 -8.42 2.30
C ASP A 52 10.32 -7.47 1.30
N ILE A 53 11.48 -6.89 1.61
CA ILE A 53 12.24 -6.03 0.70
C ILE A 53 12.59 -6.75 -0.61
N ILE A 54 13.11 -7.99 -0.55
CA ILE A 54 13.39 -8.79 -1.75
C ILE A 54 12.10 -9.00 -2.56
N ILE A 55 11.02 -9.39 -1.89
CA ILE A 55 9.73 -9.62 -2.54
C ILE A 55 9.26 -8.33 -3.22
N PHE A 56 9.39 -7.18 -2.55
CA PHE A 56 9.01 -5.89 -3.12
C PHE A 56 9.83 -5.55 -4.36
N ILE A 57 11.15 -5.77 -4.35
CA ILE A 57 12.03 -5.48 -5.48
C ILE A 57 11.65 -6.36 -6.67
N LEU A 58 11.59 -7.67 -6.47
CA LEU A 58 11.44 -8.65 -7.55
C LEU A 58 10.01 -8.77 -8.09
N THR A 59 8.99 -8.50 -7.27
CA THR A 59 7.60 -8.53 -7.74
C THR A 59 7.43 -7.50 -8.86
N LYS A 60 6.85 -7.91 -9.99
CA LYS A 60 6.56 -7.02 -11.11
C LYS A 60 5.47 -6.00 -10.74
N GLN A 61 5.54 -4.80 -11.31
CA GLN A 61 4.48 -3.80 -11.13
C GLN A 61 3.12 -4.36 -11.57
N GLY A 62 2.09 -4.11 -10.77
CA GLY A 62 0.72 -4.57 -11.02
C GLY A 62 0.52 -6.06 -10.78
N SER A 63 1.54 -6.77 -10.30
CA SER A 63 1.46 -8.18 -9.91
C SER A 63 1.17 -8.35 -8.42
N ASN A 64 0.98 -9.60 -8.01
CA ASN A 64 0.73 -9.98 -6.64
C ASN A 64 1.23 -11.39 -6.33
N SER A 65 1.19 -11.75 -5.05
CA SER A 65 1.67 -13.05 -4.59
C SER A 65 0.96 -14.25 -5.19
N SER A 66 -0.32 -14.13 -5.53
CA SER A 66 -1.06 -15.24 -6.14
C SER A 66 -0.54 -15.54 -7.53
N ARG A 67 -0.05 -14.53 -8.25
CA ARG A 67 0.53 -14.69 -9.59
C ARG A 67 1.96 -15.20 -9.52
N PHE A 68 2.83 -14.59 -8.70
CA PHE A 68 4.23 -15.04 -8.64
C PHE A 68 4.40 -16.44 -8.04
N MET A 69 3.43 -16.94 -7.27
CA MET A 69 3.43 -18.30 -6.74
C MET A 69 2.84 -19.33 -7.71
N ASN A 70 2.07 -18.89 -8.71
CA ASN A 70 1.40 -19.79 -9.63
C ASN A 70 2.33 -20.13 -10.80
N LYS A 71 2.76 -21.40 -10.90
CA LYS A 71 3.64 -21.91 -11.97
C LYS A 71 3.11 -21.73 -13.39
N GLU A 72 1.79 -21.58 -13.53
CA GLU A 72 1.14 -21.35 -14.82
C GLU A 72 1.05 -19.85 -15.17
N SER A 73 1.37 -18.96 -14.24
CA SER A 73 1.38 -17.51 -14.51
C SER A 73 2.68 -17.12 -15.22
N ASP A 74 2.54 -16.22 -16.19
CA ASP A 74 3.58 -15.35 -16.75
C ASP A 74 4.42 -14.56 -15.72
N ASP A 75 3.91 -14.40 -14.51
CA ASP A 75 4.57 -13.73 -13.39
C ASP A 75 5.24 -14.68 -12.41
N TYR A 76 5.18 -16.00 -12.66
CA TYR A 76 5.83 -16.98 -11.80
C TYR A 76 7.30 -16.65 -11.59
N ASP A 77 7.74 -16.73 -10.34
CA ASP A 77 9.14 -16.60 -9.96
C ASP A 77 9.45 -17.60 -8.85
N GLU A 78 10.40 -18.51 -9.11
CA GLU A 78 10.74 -19.59 -8.21
C GLU A 78 11.30 -19.08 -6.87
N LEU A 79 12.04 -17.98 -6.89
CA LEU A 79 12.58 -17.37 -5.67
C LEU A 79 11.47 -16.73 -4.85
N LEU A 80 10.57 -15.96 -5.48
CA LEU A 80 9.41 -15.36 -4.80
C LEU A 80 8.48 -16.42 -4.20
N ASP A 81 8.23 -17.52 -4.92
CA ASP A 81 7.44 -18.65 -4.42
C ASP A 81 8.09 -19.30 -3.18
N LYS A 82 9.42 -19.48 -3.18
CA LYS A 82 10.15 -20.01 -2.01
C LYS A 82 10.23 -19.02 -0.85
N LEU A 83 10.25 -17.72 -1.13
CA LEU A 83 10.29 -16.67 -0.11
C LEU A 83 8.91 -16.38 0.51
N TYR A 84 7.82 -16.86 -0.10
CA TYR A 84 6.49 -16.59 0.42
C TYR A 84 6.27 -17.24 1.80
N PRO A 85 6.02 -16.45 2.87
CA PRO A 85 6.05 -16.98 4.23
C PRO A 85 4.69 -17.39 4.79
N TYR A 86 3.59 -17.15 4.05
CA TYR A 86 2.23 -17.33 4.54
C TYR A 86 1.58 -18.60 4.00
N ASP A 87 0.48 -19.01 4.63
CA ASP A 87 -0.34 -20.13 4.16
C ASP A 87 -0.96 -19.80 2.79
N ARG A 88 -0.56 -20.58 1.77
CA ARG A 88 -0.98 -20.42 0.38
C ARG A 88 -2.48 -20.64 0.14
N THR A 89 -3.17 -21.31 1.06
CA THR A 89 -4.62 -21.56 0.93
C THR A 89 -5.45 -20.37 1.41
N LYS A 90 -4.98 -19.66 2.43
CA LYS A 90 -5.71 -18.56 3.10
C LYS A 90 -5.25 -17.19 2.65
N HIS A 91 -3.98 -17.06 2.32
CA HIS A 91 -3.33 -15.81 2.02
C HIS A 91 -2.76 -15.93 0.62
N LYS A 92 -3.56 -15.64 -0.40
CA LYS A 92 -3.10 -15.67 -1.80
C LYS A 92 -2.63 -14.29 -2.26
N ASP A 93 -3.21 -13.23 -1.71
CA ASP A 93 -3.08 -11.84 -2.13
C ASP A 93 -2.38 -10.95 -1.08
N THR A 94 -1.39 -11.49 -0.37
CA THR A 94 -0.72 -10.76 0.73
C THR A 94 0.21 -9.68 0.21
N TYR A 95 1.00 -9.98 -0.82
CA TYR A 95 1.88 -8.99 -1.47
C TYR A 95 1.21 -8.50 -2.73
N VAL A 96 0.91 -7.21 -2.82
CA VAL A 96 0.33 -6.60 -4.01
C VAL A 96 1.17 -5.38 -4.38
N LYS A 97 1.82 -5.44 -5.53
CA LYS A 97 2.63 -4.34 -6.05
C LYS A 97 1.84 -3.50 -7.02
N TYR A 98 1.81 -2.21 -6.75
CA TYR A 98 1.08 -1.26 -7.59
C TYR A 98 1.75 -1.11 -8.96
N ALA A 99 1.00 -0.53 -9.89
CA ALA A 99 1.50 -0.06 -11.17
C ALA A 99 0.94 1.34 -11.42
N TRP A 100 1.72 2.19 -12.07
CA TRP A 100 1.32 3.58 -12.36
C TRP A 100 0.12 3.69 -13.31
N ASP A 101 -0.06 2.70 -14.17
CA ASP A 101 -1.08 2.61 -15.21
C ASP A 101 -2.37 1.91 -14.74
N ARG A 102 -2.48 1.59 -13.44
CA ARG A 102 -3.62 0.84 -12.88
C ARG A 102 -4.25 1.57 -11.70
N PRO A 103 -5.56 1.40 -11.48
CA PRO A 103 -6.21 1.93 -10.28
C PRO A 103 -5.68 1.24 -9.02
N SER A 104 -5.66 1.99 -7.92
CA SER A 104 -5.40 1.47 -6.58
C SER A 104 -6.47 0.47 -6.16
N ASN A 105 -6.11 -0.52 -5.35
CA ASN A 105 -7.09 -1.22 -4.51
C ASN A 105 -7.64 -0.27 -3.43
N THR A 106 -8.72 -0.68 -2.76
CA THR A 106 -9.34 0.11 -1.71
C THR A 106 -8.36 0.40 -0.59
N ILE A 107 -8.15 1.68 -0.27
CA ILE A 107 -7.31 2.11 0.86
C ILE A 107 -8.01 1.72 2.17
N LEU A 108 -7.36 0.86 2.96
CA LEU A 108 -7.93 0.27 4.17
C LEU A 108 -7.53 1.04 5.43
N ALA A 109 -8.42 1.10 6.42
CA ALA A 109 -8.12 1.73 7.71
C ALA A 109 -7.04 0.99 8.52
N HIS A 110 -6.80 -0.28 8.21
CA HIS A 110 -5.86 -1.17 8.88
C HIS A 110 -4.61 -1.44 8.02
N MET A 111 -4.24 -0.50 7.15
CA MET A 111 -2.99 -0.52 6.36
C MET A 111 -1.71 -0.71 7.19
N GLU A 112 -1.74 -0.43 8.49
CA GLU A 112 -0.61 -0.79 9.36
C GLU A 112 -0.36 -2.30 9.40
N LYS A 113 -1.42 -3.10 9.48
CA LYS A 113 -1.36 -4.57 9.50
C LYS A 113 -1.25 -5.11 8.07
N ASP A 114 -2.11 -4.60 7.20
CA ASP A 114 -2.30 -5.11 5.84
C ASP A 114 -1.46 -4.37 4.79
N GLY A 115 -0.42 -3.66 5.24
CA GLY A 115 0.40 -2.81 4.39
C GLY A 115 1.03 -3.53 3.19
N LEU A 116 1.27 -4.84 3.28
CA LEU A 116 1.83 -5.65 2.18
C LEU A 116 0.92 -5.67 0.93
N LYS A 117 -0.36 -5.33 1.07
CA LYS A 117 -1.29 -5.16 -0.06
C LYS A 117 -1.16 -3.80 -0.77
N PHE A 118 -0.21 -2.97 -0.34
CA PHE A 118 -0.03 -1.59 -0.77
C PHE A 118 1.46 -1.32 -1.03
N ILE A 119 2.11 -2.13 -1.86
CA ILE A 119 3.55 -1.96 -2.18
C ILE A 119 3.70 -0.91 -3.27
N HIS A 120 4.62 0.04 -3.07
CA HIS A 120 4.92 1.09 -4.03
C HIS A 120 5.39 0.49 -5.37
N PRO A 121 5.04 1.07 -6.52
CA PRO A 121 5.40 0.53 -7.84
C PRO A 121 6.92 0.42 -8.12
N GLU A 122 7.76 1.11 -7.36
CA GLU A 122 9.18 1.32 -7.70
C GLU A 122 10.06 1.19 -6.48
N GLN A 123 9.69 1.87 -5.40
CA GLN A 123 10.44 1.85 -4.15
C GLN A 123 10.13 0.56 -3.38
N PRO A 124 11.14 -0.08 -2.76
CA PRO A 124 10.95 -1.33 -2.01
C PRO A 124 10.35 -1.04 -0.63
N ARG A 125 9.14 -0.51 -0.60
CA ARG A 125 8.39 -0.18 0.59
C ARG A 125 6.89 -0.22 0.31
N THR A 126 6.11 -0.20 1.38
CA THR A 126 4.68 0.05 1.28
C THR A 126 4.39 1.53 1.12
N LEU A 127 3.18 1.86 0.69
CA LEU A 127 2.71 3.23 0.63
C LEU A 127 2.85 3.92 1.99
N THR A 128 3.07 5.23 1.96
CA THR A 128 3.07 6.09 3.15
C THR A 128 1.66 6.62 3.44
N PRO A 129 1.41 7.20 4.63
CA PRO A 129 0.15 7.91 4.89
C PRO A 129 -0.12 9.00 3.86
N TYR A 130 0.91 9.78 3.50
CA TYR A 130 0.78 10.83 2.49
C TYR A 130 0.30 10.30 1.13
N GLU A 131 0.87 9.20 0.65
CA GLU A 131 0.46 8.59 -0.64
C GLU A 131 -0.95 8.01 -0.56
N ALA A 132 -1.28 7.34 0.53
CA ALA A 132 -2.63 6.83 0.77
C ALA A 132 -3.67 7.97 0.79
N ALA A 133 -3.33 9.13 1.37
CA ALA A 133 -4.18 10.30 1.38
C ALA A 133 -4.39 10.89 -0.03
N ILE A 134 -3.33 10.96 -0.84
CA ILE A 134 -3.44 11.38 -2.25
C ILE A 134 -4.36 10.46 -3.03
N ILE A 135 -4.23 9.14 -2.86
CA ILE A 135 -5.11 8.15 -3.51
C ILE A 135 -6.56 8.35 -3.06
N GLN A 136 -6.79 8.62 -1.77
CA GLN A 136 -8.09 9.00 -1.23
C GLN A 136 -8.54 10.42 -1.61
N SER A 137 -7.84 11.09 -2.54
CA SER A 137 -8.16 12.43 -3.06
C SER A 137 -8.11 13.57 -2.04
N PHE A 138 -7.40 13.39 -0.93
CA PHE A 138 -7.16 14.49 -0.01
C PHE A 138 -6.29 15.58 -0.65
N PRO A 139 -6.54 16.86 -0.32
CA PRO A 139 -5.64 17.95 -0.66
C PRO A 139 -4.22 17.70 -0.14
N LYS A 140 -3.20 18.16 -0.88
CA LYS A 140 -1.78 17.94 -0.53
C LYS A 140 -1.39 18.60 0.80
N ASP A 141 -2.09 19.64 1.18
CA ASP A 141 -1.93 20.45 2.40
C ASP A 141 -2.80 19.96 3.58
N TYR A 142 -3.61 18.91 3.38
CA TYR A 142 -4.42 18.35 4.45
C TYR A 142 -3.54 17.65 5.49
N SER A 143 -3.71 18.04 6.76
CA SER A 143 -2.93 17.52 7.88
C SER A 143 -3.73 16.50 8.69
N PHE A 144 -3.14 15.34 8.94
CA PHE A 144 -3.72 14.28 9.78
C PHE A 144 -3.08 14.29 11.17
N SER A 145 -3.88 14.06 12.20
CA SER A 145 -3.42 14.10 13.60
C SER A 145 -2.95 12.73 14.11
N GLY A 146 -2.02 12.75 15.07
CA GLY A 146 -1.53 11.55 15.74
C GLY A 146 -0.46 10.78 14.97
N GLY A 147 -0.04 9.64 15.53
CA GLY A 147 1.00 8.80 14.93
C GLY A 147 0.56 8.10 13.63
N ARG A 148 1.52 7.55 12.88
CA ARG A 148 1.32 6.92 11.56
C ARG A 148 0.10 5.98 11.47
N ASN A 149 -0.13 5.14 12.48
CA ASN A 149 -1.25 4.21 12.49
C ASN A 149 -2.61 4.91 12.62
N ALA A 150 -2.66 5.98 13.44
CA ALA A 150 -3.86 6.79 13.57
C ALA A 150 -4.15 7.57 12.27
N GLN A 151 -3.11 8.00 11.56
CA GLN A 151 -3.25 8.63 10.24
C GLN A 151 -3.82 7.65 9.21
N TYR A 152 -3.26 6.44 9.08
CA TYR A 152 -3.83 5.41 8.20
C TYR A 152 -5.30 5.12 8.48
N ARG A 153 -5.67 5.05 9.78
CA ARG A 153 -7.06 4.84 10.17
C ARG A 153 -7.97 6.00 9.76
N GLN A 154 -7.52 7.25 9.94
CA GLN A 154 -8.27 8.44 9.49
C GLN A 154 -8.45 8.41 7.97
N ILE A 155 -7.38 8.13 7.22
CA ILE A 155 -7.40 8.09 5.75
C ILE A 155 -8.32 6.97 5.24
N GLY A 156 -8.16 5.75 5.75
CA GLY A 156 -8.91 4.60 5.25
C GLY A 156 -10.38 4.57 5.65
N ASN A 157 -10.77 5.25 6.73
CA ASN A 157 -12.18 5.39 7.12
C ASN A 157 -12.87 6.61 6.47
N ALA A 158 -12.11 7.52 5.86
CA ALA A 158 -12.68 8.72 5.29
C ALA A 158 -13.42 8.44 3.97
N VAL A 159 -14.42 9.27 3.70
CA VAL A 159 -15.00 9.39 2.36
C VAL A 159 -14.05 10.23 1.51
N PRO A 160 -13.67 9.80 0.29
CA PRO A 160 -12.79 10.57 -0.57
C PRO A 160 -13.34 11.99 -0.83
N PRO A 161 -12.58 13.08 -0.59
CA PRO A 161 -13.10 14.44 -0.75
C PRO A 161 -13.66 14.77 -2.15
N ARG A 162 -13.07 14.22 -3.22
CA ARG A 162 -13.63 14.41 -4.58
C ARG A 162 -15.00 13.76 -4.74
N MET A 163 -15.21 12.60 -4.14
CA MET A 163 -16.51 11.92 -4.13
C MET A 163 -17.53 12.72 -3.32
N ALA A 164 -17.16 13.15 -2.11
CA ALA A 164 -18.02 13.98 -1.26
C ALA A 164 -18.43 15.29 -1.95
N LYS A 165 -17.49 15.94 -2.67
CA LYS A 165 -17.75 17.15 -3.45
C LYS A 165 -18.81 16.91 -4.54
N ALA A 166 -18.65 15.86 -5.35
CA ALA A 166 -19.59 15.56 -6.44
C ALA A 166 -21.01 15.28 -5.91
N ILE A 167 -21.13 14.58 -4.78
CA ILE A 167 -22.41 14.35 -4.11
C ILE A 167 -22.99 15.68 -3.61
N GLY A 168 -22.19 16.49 -2.93
CA GLY A 168 -22.62 17.80 -2.39
C GLY A 168 -23.09 18.76 -3.48
N GLU A 169 -22.40 18.83 -4.62
CA GLU A 169 -22.80 19.63 -5.78
C GLU A 169 -24.14 19.18 -6.36
N THR A 170 -24.37 17.86 -6.42
CA THR A 170 -25.64 17.29 -6.89
C THR A 170 -26.79 17.66 -5.96
N ILE A 171 -26.60 17.52 -4.65
CA ILE A 171 -27.60 17.92 -3.64
C ILE A 171 -27.90 19.42 -3.74
N LEU A 172 -26.86 20.25 -3.86
CA LEU A 172 -27.02 21.70 -3.98
C LEU A 172 -27.82 22.10 -5.23
N LYS A 173 -27.58 21.42 -6.36
CA LYS A 173 -28.35 21.62 -7.59
C LYS A 173 -29.82 21.29 -7.39
N MET A 174 -30.13 20.13 -6.80
CA MET A 174 -31.50 19.70 -6.53
C MET A 174 -32.25 20.68 -5.61
N VAL A 175 -31.58 21.17 -4.56
CA VAL A 175 -32.19 22.16 -3.64
C VAL A 175 -32.50 23.47 -4.37
N LYS A 176 -31.60 23.96 -5.22
CA LYS A 176 -31.84 25.18 -6.00
C LYS A 176 -33.00 25.03 -6.98
N GLU A 177 -33.07 23.92 -7.70
CA GLU A 177 -34.16 23.63 -8.64
C GLU A 177 -35.51 23.52 -7.92
N ASN A 178 -35.55 22.85 -6.76
CA ASN A 178 -36.76 22.76 -5.95
C ASN A 178 -37.23 24.12 -5.41
N ASN A 179 -36.30 24.98 -4.97
CA ASN A 179 -36.64 26.33 -4.50
C ASN A 179 -37.21 27.20 -5.64
N ILE A 180 -36.63 27.11 -6.84
CA ILE A 180 -37.17 27.80 -8.02
C ILE A 180 -38.58 27.29 -8.35
N TRP A 181 -38.77 25.97 -8.32
CA TRP A 181 -40.08 25.38 -8.55
C TRP A 181 -41.14 25.86 -7.53
N MET A 182 -40.80 25.91 -6.24
CA MET A 182 -41.71 26.41 -5.21
C MET A 182 -42.06 27.90 -5.39
N LEU A 183 -41.09 28.74 -5.75
CA LEU A 183 -41.32 30.17 -6.00
C LEU A 183 -42.25 30.40 -7.20
N ASN A 184 -42.03 29.66 -8.30
CA ASN A 184 -42.89 29.75 -9.48
C ASN A 184 -44.34 29.33 -9.16
N LYS A 185 -44.50 28.24 -8.41
CA LYS A 185 -45.83 27.76 -7.98
C LYS A 185 -46.56 28.77 -7.09
N ALA A 186 -45.86 29.41 -6.16
CA ALA A 186 -46.41 30.47 -5.31
C ALA A 186 -46.86 31.70 -6.11
N TYR A 187 -46.07 32.12 -7.11
CA TYR A 187 -46.41 33.23 -8.00
C TYR A 187 -47.66 32.93 -8.85
N GLU A 188 -47.76 31.71 -9.41
CA GLU A 188 -48.94 31.27 -10.17
C GLU A 188 -50.20 31.22 -9.31
N SER A 189 -50.07 30.88 -8.03
CA SER A 189 -51.20 30.79 -7.09
C SER A 189 -51.66 32.15 -6.55
N ALA A 190 -50.85 33.20 -6.75
CA ALA A 190 -51.13 34.57 -6.33
C ALA A 190 -51.72 35.44 -7.47
N LYS A 191 -51.83 34.89 -8.69
CA LYS A 191 -52.56 35.47 -9.82
C LYS A 191 -54.00 35.00 -9.84
#